data_AF-A0A255ZI28-F1
#
_entry.id   AF-A0A255ZI28-F1
#
_cell.length_a   1.000
_cell.length_b   1.000
_cell.length_c   1.000
_cell.angle_alpha   90.00
_cell.angle_beta   90.00
_cell.angle_gamma   90.00
#
_symmetry.space_group_name_H-M   'P 1'
#
loop_
_entity.id
_entity.type
_entity.pdbx_description
1 polymer ?
#
loop_
_entity_poly.entity_id
_entity_poly.type
_entity_poly.pdbx_seq_one_letter_code
_entity_poly.pdbx_strand_id
1 'polypeptide(L)'
;MTRVIVCSFSSGLDDMKRKDQRDVVKVLRILAQCGRFSVFEATANQTIATMMDKILHKGCTLVAADGTKRNYGLLLKTTGGAFPWTEIELTAGGKQLLEDNPA
;
A
#
# COMPACT_ATOMS: atom_id res chain seq x y z
N MET A 1 28.04 -0.93 16.65
CA MET A 1 27.54 0.21 15.84
C MET A 1 26.05 0.34 16.07
N THR A 2 25.63 1.33 16.87
CA THR A 2 24.23 1.59 17.16
C THR A 2 23.58 2.17 15.90
N ARG A 3 22.78 1.36 15.19
CA ARG A 3 22.06 1.80 14.01
C ARG A 3 20.94 2.73 14.48
N VAL A 4 21.16 4.04 14.40
CA VAL A 4 20.10 5.02 14.63
C VAL A 4 19.15 4.93 13.44
N ILE A 5 18.08 4.17 13.60
CA ILE A 5 16.97 4.18 12.65
C ILE A 5 16.19 5.46 12.98
N VAL A 6 16.50 6.54 12.27
CA VAL A 6 15.61 7.71 12.23
C VAL A 6 14.36 7.25 11.49
N CYS A 7 13.39 6.72 12.22
CA CYS A 7 12.07 6.44 11.67
C CYS A 7 11.42 7.80 11.37
N SER A 8 11.49 8.26 10.11
CA SER A 8 10.45 9.18 9.63
C SER A 8 9.13 8.47 9.89
N PHE A 9 8.15 9.15 10.49
CA PHE A 9 6.78 8.64 10.55
C PHE A 9 6.17 8.44 9.15
N SER A 10 6.91 8.80 8.09
CA SER A 10 6.54 8.64 6.71
C SER A 10 7.08 7.34 6.08
N SER A 11 6.17 6.49 5.64
CA SER A 11 6.33 5.57 4.51
C SER A 11 6.29 6.31 3.16
N GLY A 12 6.01 7.62 3.16
CA GLY A 12 5.99 8.48 1.99
C GLY A 12 4.63 8.52 1.29
N LEU A 13 3.58 8.05 1.97
CA LEU A 13 2.21 8.08 1.45
C LEU A 13 1.61 9.50 1.48
N ASP A 14 1.93 10.26 2.52
CA ASP A 14 1.51 11.64 2.73
C ASP A 14 2.19 12.62 1.75
N ASP A 15 3.44 12.34 1.40
CA ASP A 15 4.23 13.10 0.42
C ASP A 15 3.73 12.95 -1.04
N MET A 16 2.90 11.94 -1.32
CA MET A 16 2.32 11.75 -2.64
C MET A 16 1.32 12.86 -3.00
N LYS A 17 1.23 13.21 -4.30
CA LYS A 17 0.13 14.06 -4.77
C LYS A 17 -1.21 13.34 -4.56
N ARG A 18 -2.26 14.08 -4.20
CA ARG A 18 -3.62 13.53 -3.97
C ARG A 18 -4.18 12.69 -5.13
N LYS A 19 -3.77 12.97 -6.37
CA LYS A 19 -4.14 12.15 -7.54
C LYS A 19 -3.47 10.78 -7.49
N ASP A 20 -2.21 10.72 -7.10
CA ASP A 20 -1.44 9.48 -7.01
C ASP A 20 -1.82 8.64 -5.80
N GLN A 21 -2.31 9.27 -4.72
CA GLN A 21 -2.89 8.56 -3.55
C GLN A 21 -4.17 7.78 -3.90
N ARG A 22 -4.83 8.11 -5.02
CA ARG A 22 -5.98 7.36 -5.54
C ARG A 22 -5.59 6.20 -6.45
N ASP A 23 -4.32 6.11 -6.83
CA ASP A 23 -3.79 5.07 -7.68
C ASP A 23 -3.32 3.90 -6.83
N VAL A 24 -4.03 2.77 -6.96
CA VAL A 24 -3.74 1.55 -6.21
C VAL A 24 -2.31 1.07 -6.49
N VAL A 25 -1.86 1.12 -7.74
CA VAL A 25 -0.57 0.55 -8.14
C VAL A 25 0.57 1.37 -7.54
N LYS A 26 0.47 2.70 -7.58
CA LYS A 26 1.49 3.59 -6.99
C LYS A 26 1.57 3.45 -5.48
N VAL A 27 0.43 3.43 -4.80
CA VAL A 27 0.35 3.23 -3.35
C VAL A 27 0.93 1.87 -2.96
N LEU A 28 0.54 0.80 -3.68
CA LEU A 28 1.06 -0.54 -3.41
C LEU A 28 2.57 -0.64 -3.61
N ARG A 29 3.14 0.09 -4.59
CA ARG A 29 4.58 0.09 -4.86
C ARG A 29 5.39 0.70 -3.71
N ILE A 30 4.91 1.79 -3.12
CA ILE A 30 5.52 2.41 -1.93
C ILE A 30 5.39 1.49 -0.73
N LEU A 31 4.21 0.93 -0.51
CA LEU A 31 3.96 -0.01 0.59
C LEU A 31 4.83 -1.27 0.48
N ALA A 32 5.06 -1.77 -0.74
CA ALA A 32 5.96 -2.89 -1.00
C ALA A 32 7.43 -2.57 -0.70
N GLN A 33 7.87 -1.33 -0.97
CA GLN A 33 9.23 -0.88 -0.67
C GLN A 33 9.44 -0.68 0.84
N CYS A 34 8.45 -0.12 1.53
CA CYS A 34 8.56 0.17 2.97
C CYS A 34 8.31 -1.06 3.84
N GLY A 35 7.42 -1.97 3.45
CA GLY A 35 7.00 -3.14 4.23
C GLY A 35 6.22 -2.79 5.52
N ARG A 36 5.92 -1.51 5.73
CA ARG A 36 5.19 -0.99 6.88
C ARG A 36 4.59 0.38 6.54
N PHE A 37 3.57 0.79 7.27
CA PHE A 37 3.02 2.14 7.21
C PHE A 37 2.64 2.61 8.62
N SER A 38 2.58 3.93 8.85
CA SER A 38 2.03 4.44 10.12
C SER A 38 0.52 4.65 10.02
N VAL A 39 -0.19 4.41 11.12
CA VAL A 39 -1.65 4.65 11.20
C VAL A 39 -1.97 6.13 10.95
N PHE A 40 -1.07 7.03 11.37
CA PHE A 40 -1.22 8.47 11.13
C PHE A 40 -1.17 8.82 9.64
N GLU A 41 -0.27 8.23 8.87
CA GLU A 41 -0.25 8.42 7.40
C GLU A 41 -1.47 7.83 6.73
N ALA A 42 -1.85 6.61 7.13
CA ALA A 42 -3.01 5.93 6.57
C ALA A 42 -4.31 6.71 6.82
N THR A 43 -4.34 7.55 7.85
CA THR A 43 -5.50 8.38 8.22
C THR A 43 -5.28 9.88 8.02
N ALA A 44 -4.14 10.29 7.44
CA ALA A 44 -3.81 11.70 7.23
C ALA A 44 -4.83 12.41 6.33
N ASN A 45 -5.46 11.66 5.43
CA ASN A 45 -6.61 12.13 4.67
C ASN A 45 -7.60 11.00 4.34
N GLN A 46 -8.85 11.38 4.05
CA GLN A 46 -9.92 10.42 3.76
C GLN A 46 -9.66 9.59 2.49
N THR A 47 -8.89 10.12 1.53
CA THR A 47 -8.58 9.42 0.27
C THR A 47 -7.65 8.24 0.51
N ILE A 48 -6.56 8.44 1.25
CA ILE A 48 -5.63 7.39 1.68
C ILE A 48 -6.35 6.41 2.59
N ALA A 49 -7.14 6.88 3.56
CA ALA A 49 -7.89 5.99 4.46
C ALA A 49 -8.81 5.03 3.69
N THR A 50 -9.53 5.56 2.71
CA THR A 50 -10.39 4.75 1.83
C THR A 50 -9.57 3.80 0.95
N MET A 51 -8.39 4.22 0.50
CA MET A 51 -7.48 3.38 -0.29
C MET A 51 -6.95 2.22 0.54
N MET A 52 -6.49 2.48 1.76
CA MET A 52 -5.98 1.45 2.67
C MET A 52 -7.08 0.45 3.04
N ASP A 53 -8.30 0.92 3.34
CA ASP A 53 -9.45 0.05 3.57
C ASP A 53 -9.75 -0.84 2.34
N LYS A 54 -9.68 -0.27 1.13
CA LYS A 54 -9.88 -1.04 -0.10
C LYS A 54 -8.85 -2.14 -0.27
N ILE A 55 -7.57 -1.80 -0.06
CA ILE A 55 -6.44 -2.70 -0.28
C ILE A 55 -6.37 -3.82 0.78
N LEU A 56 -6.73 -3.51 2.04
CA LEU A 56 -6.65 -4.44 3.17
C LEU A 56 -7.91 -5.29 3.37
N HIS A 57 -9.10 -4.76 3.11
CA HIS A 57 -10.36 -5.43 3.48
C HIS A 57 -11.26 -5.81 2.31
N LYS A 58 -11.35 -4.96 1.28
CA LYS A 58 -12.36 -5.14 0.21
C LYS A 58 -11.84 -5.91 -1.01
N GLY A 59 -10.53 -5.93 -1.18
CA GLY A 59 -9.88 -6.49 -2.35
C GLY A 59 -9.99 -5.59 -3.58
N CYS A 60 -9.20 -5.90 -4.60
CA CYS A 60 -9.06 -5.05 -5.77
C CYS A 60 -9.25 -5.82 -7.07
N THR A 61 -10.21 -5.33 -7.86
CA THR A 61 -10.39 -5.74 -9.25
C THR A 61 -9.91 -4.58 -10.12
N LEU A 62 -8.90 -4.83 -10.95
CA LEU A 62 -8.35 -3.84 -11.86
C LEU A 62 -8.35 -4.39 -13.29
N VAL A 63 -8.45 -3.48 -14.26
CA VAL A 63 -8.26 -3.80 -15.66
C VAL A 63 -6.76 -3.88 -15.89
N ALA A 64 -6.24 -5.06 -16.24
CA ALA A 64 -4.85 -5.23 -16.60
C ALA A 64 -4.53 -4.46 -17.90
N ALA A 65 -3.25 -4.28 -18.21
CA ALA A 65 -2.80 -3.65 -19.45
C ALA A 65 -3.41 -4.29 -20.72
N ASP A 66 -3.71 -5.60 -20.65
CA ASP A 66 -4.34 -6.38 -21.72
C ASP A 66 -5.84 -6.11 -21.90
N GLY A 67 -6.43 -5.16 -21.17
CA GLY A 67 -7.86 -4.84 -21.21
C GLY A 67 -8.75 -5.84 -20.46
N THR A 68 -8.19 -6.93 -19.93
CA THR A 68 -8.94 -7.93 -19.14
C THR A 68 -9.14 -7.45 -17.71
N LYS A 69 -10.37 -7.55 -17.19
CA LYS A 69 -10.66 -7.36 -15.76
C LYS A 69 -10.13 -8.56 -14.97
N ARG A 70 -9.13 -8.32 -14.11
CA ARG A 70 -8.59 -9.35 -13.21
C ARG A 70 -8.96 -9.00 -11.78
N ASN A 71 -9.41 -10.01 -11.04
CA ASN A 71 -9.64 -9.90 -9.61
C ASN A 71 -8.38 -10.36 -8.88
N TYR A 72 -7.69 -9.43 -8.23
CA TYR A 72 -6.46 -9.69 -7.48
C TYR A 72 -6.76 -10.02 -6.01
N GLY A 73 -8.01 -9.94 -5.57
CA GLY A 73 -8.36 -10.13 -4.16
C GLY A 73 -7.71 -9.08 -3.25
N LEU A 74 -7.41 -9.45 -2.01
CA LEU A 74 -6.65 -8.61 -1.08
C LEU A 74 -5.24 -8.44 -1.60
N LEU A 75 -4.68 -7.23 -1.57
CA LEU A 75 -3.30 -6.99 -2.06
C LEU A 75 -2.28 -6.96 -0.93
N LEU A 76 -2.72 -6.61 0.27
CA LEU A 76 -1.90 -6.59 1.48
C LEU A 76 -2.57 -7.38 2.58
N LYS A 77 -1.74 -7.94 3.46
CA LYS A 77 -2.14 -8.46 4.76
C LYS A 77 -1.32 -7.76 5.84
N THR A 78 -1.92 -7.53 6.99
CA THR A 78 -1.19 -7.08 8.18
C THR A 78 -0.53 -8.29 8.85
N THR A 79 0.73 -8.18 9.22
CA THR A 79 1.48 -9.23 9.93
C THR A 79 1.66 -8.94 11.41
N GLY A 80 1.34 -7.71 11.82
CA GLY A 80 1.48 -7.25 13.19
C GLY A 80 1.83 -5.76 13.21
N GLY A 81 2.45 -5.34 14.30
CA GLY A 81 2.87 -3.96 14.50
C GLY A 81 2.53 -3.47 15.90
N ALA A 82 3.26 -2.45 16.34
CA ALA A 82 3.01 -1.73 17.57
C ALA A 82 2.72 -0.28 17.22
N PHE A 83 1.68 0.28 17.84
CA PHE A 83 1.27 1.67 17.59
C PHE A 83 2.49 2.63 17.65
N PRO A 84 2.69 3.49 16.64
CA PRO A 84 1.78 3.79 15.52
C PRO A 84 2.05 2.99 14.23
N TRP A 85 2.88 1.97 14.26
CA TRP A 85 3.32 1.21 13.10
C TRP A 85 2.47 -0.03 12.84
N THR A 86 2.13 -0.24 11.58
CA THR A 86 1.51 -1.47 11.07
C THR A 86 2.45 -2.11 10.07
N GLU A 87 2.85 -3.34 10.34
CA GLU A 87 3.66 -4.15 9.43
C GLU A 87 2.77 -4.85 8.41
N ILE A 88 3.23 -4.88 7.16
CA ILE A 88 2.46 -5.40 6.05
C ILE A 88 3.29 -6.32 5.16
N GLU A 89 2.60 -7.27 4.55
CA GLU A 89 3.15 -8.11 3.50
C GLU A 89 2.24 -8.11 2.27
N LEU A 90 2.87 -8.17 1.10
CA LEU A 90 2.16 -8.40 -0.16
C LEU A 90 1.57 -9.81 -0.18
N THR A 91 0.30 -9.88 -0.52
CA THR A 91 -0.36 -11.15 -0.85
C THR A 91 0.06 -11.61 -2.25
N ALA A 92 -0.34 -12.83 -2.64
CA ALA A 92 -0.16 -13.31 -4.01
C ALA A 92 -0.77 -12.36 -5.05
N GLY A 93 -1.97 -11.82 -4.76
CA GLY A 93 -2.64 -10.85 -5.63
C GLY A 93 -1.93 -9.51 -5.73
N GLY A 94 -1.37 -9.01 -4.63
CA GLY A 94 -0.56 -7.80 -4.63
C GLY A 94 0.71 -7.93 -5.48
N LYS A 95 1.38 -9.09 -5.40
CA LYS A 95 2.54 -9.39 -6.24
C LYS A 95 2.16 -9.46 -7.72
N GLN A 96 1.11 -10.20 -8.04
CA GLN A 96 0.62 -10.33 -9.41
C GLN A 96 0.22 -8.97 -10.01
N LEU A 97 -0.38 -8.08 -9.22
CA LEU A 97 -0.73 -6.75 -9.71
C LEU A 97 0.51 -5.91 -10.08
N LEU A 98 1.59 -6.02 -9.30
CA LEU A 98 2.85 -5.33 -9.59
C LEU A 98 3.59 -5.93 -10.77
N GLU A 99 3.50 -7.25 -10.97
CA GLU A 99 4.05 -7.95 -12.14
C GLU A 99 3.29 -7.57 -13.42
N ASP A 100 1.96 -7.49 -13.36
CA ASP A 100 1.10 -7.07 -14.48
C ASP A 100 1.25 -5.56 -14.81
N ASN A 101 1.85 -4.77 -13.92
CA ASN A 101 2.09 -3.34 -14.09
C ASN A 101 3.56 -3.00 -13.81
N PRO A 102 4.50 -3.41 -14.68
CA PRO A 102 5.89 -2.97 -14.57
C PRO A 102 5.96 -1.44 -14.66
N ALA A 103 6.87 -0.85 -13.86
CA ALA A 103 6.99 0.61 -13.72
C ALA A 103 7.43 1.30 -15.01
#